data_AF-A0A6M0SGK3-F1
#
_entry.id   AF-A0A6M0SGK3-F1
#
_cell.length_a   1.000
_cell.length_b   1.000
_cell.length_c   1.000
_cell.angle_alpha   90.00
_cell.angle_beta   90.00
_cell.angle_gamma   90.00
#
_symmetry.space_group_name_H-M   'P 1'
#
loop_
_entity.id
_entity.type
_entity.pdbx_description
1 polymer ?
#
loop_
_entity_poly.entity_id
_entity_poly.type
_entity_poly.pdbx_seq_one_letter_code
_entity_poly.pdbx_strand_id
1 'polypeptide(L)'
;MQTVKRTKIRKSGIDEFMDKPLSPAEYCAKWVPEMHNIKPTEYGYKGLCIKELHRITGYSEKTIKNWGSNFERAPQVASRLCTMANILNQTCLDWSYFADN
;
A
#
# COMPACT_ATOMS: atom_id res chain seq x y z
N MET A 1 21.12 -34.81 28.52
CA MET A 1 20.64 -34.15 27.29
C MET A 1 19.61 -33.10 27.68
N GLN A 2 19.94 -31.81 27.62
CA GLN A 2 18.96 -30.74 27.88
C GLN A 2 18.19 -30.44 26.60
N THR A 3 16.86 -30.53 26.66
CA THR A 3 15.98 -30.23 25.53
C THR A 3 15.73 -28.72 25.47
N VAL A 4 16.25 -28.07 24.43
CA VAL A 4 15.96 -26.67 24.15
C VAL A 4 14.50 -26.57 23.69
N LYS A 5 13.63 -26.04 24.54
CA LYS A 5 12.24 -25.74 24.17
C LYS A 5 12.27 -24.61 23.13
N ARG A 6 11.86 -24.91 21.89
CA ARG A 6 11.70 -23.92 20.81
C ARG A 6 10.56 -22.97 21.19
N THR A 7 10.89 -21.79 21.70
CA THR A 7 9.90 -20.75 21.97
C THR A 7 9.33 -20.25 20.65
N LYS A 8 8.00 -20.32 20.49
CA LYS A 8 7.28 -19.84 19.31
C LYS A 8 7.43 -18.31 19.27
N ILE A 9 8.31 -17.80 18.40
CA ILE A 9 8.47 -16.36 18.19
C ILE A 9 7.12 -15.83 17.70
N ARG A 10 6.53 -14.89 18.43
CA ARG A 10 5.32 -14.19 17.98
C ARG A 10 5.70 -13.40 16.73
N LYS A 11 4.97 -13.58 15.63
CA LYS A 11 5.15 -12.78 14.41
C LYS A 11 5.07 -11.30 14.78
N SER A 12 6.03 -10.51 14.30
CA SER A 12 5.96 -9.06 14.45
C SER A 12 4.80 -8.51 13.63
N GLY A 13 4.30 -7.32 13.96
CA GLY A 13 3.23 -6.69 13.16
C GLY A 13 3.61 -6.53 11.68
N ILE A 14 4.90 -6.38 11.38
CA ILE A 14 5.43 -6.30 10.01
C ILE A 14 5.25 -7.63 9.26
N ASP A 15 5.44 -8.77 9.94
CA ASP A 15 5.26 -10.09 9.34
C ASP A 15 3.79 -10.35 8.98
N GLU A 16 2.85 -9.80 9.75
CA GLU A 16 1.41 -9.93 9.52
C GLU A 16 0.95 -9.12 8.29
N PHE A 17 1.49 -7.91 8.10
CA PHE A 17 1.22 -7.11 6.90
C PHE A 17 1.82 -7.70 5.60
N MET A 18 2.90 -8.47 5.73
CA MET A 18 3.54 -9.12 4.57
C MET A 18 2.87 -10.43 4.16
N ASP A 19 2.12 -11.07 5.06
CA ASP A 19 1.33 -12.28 4.76
C ASP A 19 0.12 -11.97 3.86
N LYS A 20 -0.46 -10.76 3.96
CA LYS A 20 -1.53 -10.30 3.07
C LYS A 20 -1.20 -8.91 2.51
N PRO A 21 -0.40 -8.82 1.44
CA PRO A 21 -0.02 -7.54 0.87
C PRO A 21 -1.23 -6.82 0.27
N LEU A 22 -1.26 -5.50 0.43
CA LEU A 22 -2.32 -4.63 -0.03
C LEU A 22 -2.27 -4.54 -1.55
N SER A 23 -3.36 -4.86 -2.24
CA SER A 23 -3.40 -4.73 -3.70
C SER A 23 -3.31 -3.25 -4.12
N PRO A 24 -2.87 -2.96 -5.36
CA PRO A 24 -2.88 -1.59 -5.88
C PRO A 24 -4.27 -0.94 -5.84
N ALA A 25 -5.34 -1.71 -6.09
CA ALA A 25 -6.71 -1.21 -6.01
C ALA A 25 -7.11 -0.80 -4.59
N GLU A 26 -6.84 -1.66 -3.60
CA GLU A 26 -7.13 -1.37 -2.20
C GLU A 26 -6.32 -0.17 -1.69
N TYR A 27 -5.03 -0.09 -2.06
CA TYR A 27 -4.19 1.06 -1.73
C TYR A 27 -4.78 2.35 -2.29
N CYS A 28 -5.14 2.36 -3.56
CA CYS A 28 -5.71 3.55 -4.19
C CYS A 28 -7.06 3.94 -3.56
N ALA A 29 -7.93 2.96 -3.28
CA ALA A 29 -9.24 3.21 -2.67
C ALA A 29 -9.13 3.87 -1.29
N LYS A 30 -8.03 3.62 -0.58
CA LYS A 30 -7.74 4.23 0.70
C LYS A 30 -7.12 5.61 0.57
N TRP A 31 -6.05 5.74 -0.21
CA TRP A 31 -5.19 6.93 -0.15
C TRP A 31 -5.52 8.01 -1.17
N VAL A 32 -6.02 7.65 -2.36
CA VAL A 32 -6.33 8.66 -3.39
C VAL A 32 -7.46 9.61 -2.93
N PRO A 33 -8.54 9.13 -2.28
CA PRO A 33 -9.54 10.03 -1.71
C PRO A 33 -8.98 10.94 -0.63
N GLU A 34 -8.11 10.42 0.24
CA GLU A 34 -7.49 11.17 1.33
C GLU A 34 -6.58 12.29 0.80
N MET A 35 -5.75 12.00 -0.22
CA MET A 35 -4.76 12.94 -0.73
C MET A 35 -5.32 13.96 -1.73
N HIS A 36 -6.39 13.60 -2.46
CA HIS A 36 -6.89 14.40 -3.58
C HIS A 36 -8.36 14.81 -3.46
N ASN A 37 -9.04 14.43 -2.38
CA ASN A 37 -10.46 14.72 -2.14
C ASN A 37 -11.36 14.31 -3.33
N ILE A 38 -11.14 13.09 -3.84
CA ILE A 38 -11.86 12.52 -4.99
C ILE A 38 -12.34 11.11 -4.67
N LYS A 39 -13.58 10.78 -5.06
CA LYS A 39 -14.17 9.46 -4.79
C LYS A 39 -13.78 8.44 -5.88
N PRO A 40 -13.75 7.13 -5.56
CA PRO A 40 -13.44 6.08 -6.54
C PRO A 40 -14.33 6.06 -7.79
N THR A 41 -15.57 6.59 -7.69
CA THR A 41 -16.54 6.66 -8.77
C THR A 41 -16.40 7.90 -9.65
N GLU A 42 -15.56 8.87 -9.26
CA GLU A 42 -15.44 10.15 -9.95
C GLU A 42 -14.45 10.10 -11.12
N TYR A 43 -14.73 10.90 -12.14
CA TYR A 43 -13.84 11.04 -13.28
C TYR A 43 -12.47 11.56 -12.83
N GLY A 44 -11.40 10.95 -13.35
CA GLY A 44 -10.03 11.31 -12.99
C GLY A 44 -9.44 10.47 -11.86
N TYR A 45 -10.25 9.77 -11.05
CA TYR A 45 -9.77 8.89 -9.97
C TYR A 45 -8.72 7.90 -10.47
N LYS A 46 -9.04 7.15 -11.54
CA LYS A 46 -8.11 6.19 -12.12
C LYS A 46 -6.79 6.82 -12.58
N GLY A 47 -6.83 8.06 -13.08
CA GLY A 47 -5.62 8.79 -13.49
C GLY A 47 -4.73 9.11 -12.29
N LEU A 48 -5.32 9.51 -11.17
CA LEU A 48 -4.60 9.76 -9.92
C LEU A 48 -4.04 8.47 -9.32
N CYS A 49 -4.79 7.36 -9.37
CA CYS A 49 -4.28 6.05 -9.00
C CYS A 49 -3.02 5.69 -9.79
N ILE A 50 -3.02 5.91 -11.10
CA ILE A 50 -1.86 5.60 -11.96
C ILE A 50 -0.64 6.45 -11.57
N LYS A 51 -0.83 7.75 -11.34
CA LYS A 51 0.25 8.66 -10.92
C LYS A 51 0.82 8.28 -9.56
N GLU A 52 -0.04 7.92 -8.62
CA GLU A 52 0.39 7.54 -7.28
C GLU A 52 1.10 6.19 -7.29
N LEU A 53 0.58 5.20 -8.02
CA LEU A 53 1.25 3.93 -8.22
C LEU A 53 2.60 4.11 -8.92
N HIS A 54 2.72 5.03 -9.88
CA HIS A 54 4.00 5.37 -10.50
C HIS A 54 5.00 5.88 -9.47
N ARG A 55 4.58 6.81 -8.61
CA ARG A 55 5.40 7.39 -7.54
C ARG A 55 5.94 6.33 -6.58
N ILE A 56 5.09 5.42 -6.10
CA ILE A 56 5.49 4.45 -5.06
C ILE A 56 6.17 3.20 -5.62
N THR A 57 5.84 2.79 -6.85
CA THR A 57 6.36 1.54 -7.42
C THR A 57 7.51 1.73 -8.41
N GLY A 58 7.69 2.94 -8.95
CA GLY A 58 8.67 3.24 -9.99
C GLY A 58 8.32 2.69 -11.38
N TYR A 59 7.25 1.91 -11.54
CA TYR A 59 6.79 1.48 -12.86
C TYR A 59 6.27 2.67 -13.67
N SER A 60 6.48 2.67 -14.99
CA SER A 60 5.95 3.73 -15.85
C SER A 60 4.42 3.77 -15.82
N GLU A 61 3.82 4.96 -15.93
CA GLU A 61 2.36 5.11 -16.01
C GLU A 61 1.74 4.26 -17.13
N LYS A 62 2.45 4.12 -18.25
CA LYS A 62 2.05 3.26 -19.38
C LYS A 62 1.98 1.79 -18.97
N THR A 63 2.98 1.31 -18.22
CA THR A 63 2.99 -0.06 -17.68
C THR A 63 1.82 -0.27 -16.73
N ILE A 64 1.60 0.67 -15.82
CA ILE A 64 0.53 0.59 -14.80
C ILE A 64 -0.85 0.61 -15.46
N LYS A 65 -1.05 1.45 -16.48
CA LYS A 65 -2.28 1.49 -17.27
C LYS A 65 -2.62 0.13 -17.90
N ASN A 66 -1.59 -0.68 -18.20
CA ASN A 66 -1.75 -2.02 -18.73
C ASN A 66 -2.04 -3.08 -17.65
N TRP A 67 -2.07 -2.77 -16.35
CA TRP A 67 -2.41 -3.74 -15.31
C TRP A 67 -3.90 -4.08 -15.24
N GLY A 68 -4.77 -3.33 -15.93
CA GLY A 68 -6.19 -3.62 -16.04
C GLY A 68 -7.10 -2.50 -15.54
N SER A 69 -8.38 -2.79 -15.37
CA SER A 69 -9.36 -1.86 -14.79
C SER A 69 -9.04 -1.57 -13.33
N ASN A 70 -8.86 -2.63 -12.52
CA ASN A 70 -8.54 -2.53 -11.10
C ASN A 70 -7.16 -3.12 -10.77
N PHE A 71 -6.23 -3.05 -11.74
CA PHE A 71 -4.84 -3.47 -11.56
C PHE A 71 -4.64 -4.97 -11.27
N GLU A 72 -5.59 -5.83 -11.67
CA GLU A 72 -5.54 -7.29 -11.45
C GLU A 72 -4.25 -7.96 -11.98
N ARG A 73 -3.65 -7.40 -13.04
CA ARG A 73 -2.42 -7.92 -13.68
C ARG A 73 -1.14 -7.30 -13.11
N ALA A 74 -1.22 -6.59 -11.99
CA ALA A 74 -0.04 -6.00 -11.38
C ALA A 74 0.92 -7.10 -10.88
N PRO A 75 2.24 -6.91 -11.02
CA PRO A 75 3.23 -7.81 -10.42
C PRO A 75 3.05 -7.90 -8.89
N GLN A 76 3.30 -9.06 -8.29
CA GLN A 76 3.15 -9.23 -6.82
C GLN A 76 4.00 -8.24 -6.00
N VAL A 77 5.15 -7.82 -6.53
CA VAL A 77 5.99 -6.80 -5.88
C VAL A 77 5.26 -5.46 -5.74
N ALA A 78 4.36 -5.11 -6.66
CA ALA A 78 3.57 -3.89 -6.56
C ALA A 78 2.69 -3.89 -5.30
N SER A 79 2.07 -5.02 -4.96
CA SER A 79 1.28 -5.13 -3.73
C SER A 79 2.14 -4.97 -2.46
N ARG A 80 3.38 -5.50 -2.47
CA ARG A 80 4.32 -5.31 -1.35
C ARG A 80 4.70 -3.84 -1.19
N LEU A 81 4.98 -3.14 -2.28
CA LEU A 81 5.30 -1.71 -2.28
C LEU A 81 4.08 -0.88 -1.84
N CYS A 82 2.88 -1.26 -2.24
CA CYS A 82 1.64 -0.66 -1.74
C CYS A 82 1.47 -0.84 -0.22
N THR A 83 1.78 -2.02 0.32
CA THR A 83 1.79 -2.23 1.78
C THR A 83 2.79 -1.31 2.48
N MET A 84 4.03 -1.23 1.97
CA MET A 84 5.07 -0.36 2.53
C MET A 84 4.65 1.11 2.51
N ALA A 85 4.15 1.59 1.37
CA ALA A 85 3.64 2.94 1.23
C ALA A 85 2.46 3.21 2.18
N ASN A 86 1.55 2.25 2.35
CA ASN A 86 0.44 2.36 3.30
C ASN A 86 0.92 2.50 4.76
N ILE A 87 1.95 1.76 5.16
CA ILE A 87 2.53 1.89 6.51
C ILE A 87 3.14 3.28 6.68
N LEU A 88 3.92 3.74 5.70
CA LEU A 88 4.54 5.07 5.73
C LEU A 88 3.48 6.17 5.83
N ASN A 89 2.45 6.14 4.99
CA ASN A 89 1.39 7.14 5.01
C ASN A 89 0.64 7.16 6.35
N GLN A 90 0.35 5.99 6.94
CA GLN A 90 -0.26 5.92 8.28
C GLN A 90 0.65 6.55 9.33
N THR A 91 1.94 6.21 9.33
CA THR A 91 2.86 6.76 10.32
C THR A 91 3.04 8.27 10.15
N CYS A 92 3.20 8.78 8.92
CA CYS A 92 3.36 10.21 8.68
C CYS A 92 2.13 11.03 9.09
N LEU A 93 0.93 10.50 8.90
CA LEU A 93 -0.30 11.15 9.38
C LEU A 93 -0.44 11.10 10.91
N ASP A 94 0.08 10.05 11.55
CA ASP A 94 0.11 9.96 13.01
C ASP A 94 1.09 10.98 13.62
N TRP A 95 2.23 11.26 12.96
CA TRP A 95 3.17 12.28 13.42
C TRP A 95 2.61 13.71 13.40
N SER A 96 1.69 14.05 12.47
CA SER A 96 1.02 15.36 12.52
C SER A 96 0.19 15.54 13.79
N TYR A 97 -0.35 14.47 14.36
CA TYR A 97 -1.09 14.52 15.63
C TYR A 97 -0.18 14.88 16.82
N PHE A 98 1.08 14.46 16.81
CA PHE A 98 2.05 14.76 17.87
C PHE A 98 2.75 16.11 17.70
N ALA A 99 2.80 16.66 16.48
CA ALA A 99 3.45 17.94 16.20
C ALA A 99 2.58 19.17 16.53
N ASP A 100 1.26 18.97 16.63
CA ASP A 100 0.28 20.03 16.92
C ASP A 100 -0.10 20.10 18.43
N ASN A 101 0.62 19.39 19.32
CA ASN A 101 0.52 19.47 20.79
C ASN A 101 1.84 19.96 21.39
#